data_AF-A0A2S2N5Q1-F1
#
_entry.id   AF-A0A2S2N5Q1-F1
#
_cell.length_a   1.000
_cell.length_b   1.000
_cell.length_c   1.000
_cell.angle_alpha   90.00
_cell.angle_beta   90.00
_cell.angle_gamma   90.00
#
_symmetry.space_group_name_H-M   'P 1'
#
loop_
_entity.id
_entity.type
_entity.pdbx_description
1 polymer ?
#
loop_
_entity_poly.entity_id
_entity_poly.type
_entity_poly.pdbx_seq_one_letter_code
_entity_poly.pdbx_strand_id
1 'polypeptide(L)'
;GGGEERRAATGQGTGSGESDTSRVRNKLRKFLQRRPTLQSLRERGYIKDQVFGCSLLALCERERGTVPRFVLQCIWTVERRGLDIDGLYRVSGNLATIQKLRYKVE
;
A
#
# COMPACT_ATOMS: atom_id res chain seq x y z
N GLY A 1 40.24 -43.84 -48.65
CA GLY A 1 38.81 -44.11 -48.39
C GLY A 1 38.55 -43.90 -46.91
N GLY A 2 37.44 -43.22 -46.59
CA GLY A 2 36.95 -42.91 -45.23
C GLY A 2 37.41 -41.52 -44.77
N GLY A 3 36.59 -40.46 -44.70
CA GLY A 3 35.14 -40.38 -44.52
C GLY A 3 34.89 -39.66 -43.20
N GLU A 4 34.48 -38.38 -43.29
CA GLU A 4 34.24 -37.43 -42.21
C GLU A 4 33.06 -37.84 -41.31
N GLU A 5 33.17 -37.72 -39.98
CA GLU A 5 31.98 -37.70 -39.13
C GLU A 5 32.12 -36.73 -37.95
N ARG A 6 31.51 -35.55 -38.13
CA ARG A 6 31.26 -34.54 -37.11
C ARG A 6 30.16 -35.06 -36.19
N ARG A 7 30.38 -35.04 -34.86
CA ARG A 7 29.27 -35.10 -33.89
C ARG A 7 29.20 -33.80 -33.10
N ALA A 8 28.23 -32.98 -33.50
CA ALA A 8 27.68 -31.92 -32.67
C ALA A 8 26.80 -32.54 -31.57
N ALA A 9 26.97 -32.08 -30.33
CA ALA A 9 26.01 -32.31 -29.27
C ALA A 9 25.73 -30.97 -28.57
N THR A 10 24.84 -30.22 -29.21
CA THR A 10 23.71 -29.49 -28.61
C THR A 10 23.91 -28.94 -27.21
N GLY A 11 24.30 -27.67 -27.13
CA GLY A 11 23.95 -26.82 -26.00
C GLY A 11 22.45 -26.56 -26.01
N GLN A 12 21.77 -26.87 -24.91
CA GLN A 12 20.41 -26.41 -24.64
C GLN A 12 20.22 -26.41 -23.12
N GLY A 13 20.03 -25.22 -22.54
CA GLY A 13 19.70 -25.12 -21.11
C GLY A 13 19.84 -23.78 -20.40
N THR A 14 19.88 -22.61 -21.08
CA THR A 14 19.95 -21.31 -20.38
C THR A 14 19.17 -20.16 -21.05
N GLY A 15 18.19 -20.45 -21.92
CA GLY A 15 17.48 -19.41 -22.70
C GLY A 15 16.14 -18.88 -22.11
N SER A 16 15.59 -19.51 -21.07
CA SER A 16 14.20 -19.27 -20.67
C SER A 16 14.02 -18.01 -19.81
N GLY A 17 14.87 -17.81 -18.81
CA GLY A 17 14.72 -16.72 -17.82
C GLY A 17 14.95 -15.30 -18.37
N GLU A 18 15.84 -15.16 -19.36
CA GLU A 18 16.12 -13.85 -19.97
C GLU A 18 14.94 -13.37 -20.85
N SER A 19 14.22 -14.31 -21.46
CA SER A 19 13.03 -14.02 -22.24
C SER A 19 11.84 -13.56 -21.37
N ASP A 20 11.67 -14.15 -20.19
CA ASP A 20 10.57 -13.82 -19.28
C ASP A 20 10.80 -12.48 -18.56
N THR A 21 12.04 -12.19 -18.15
CA THR A 21 12.38 -10.87 -17.60
C THR A 21 12.19 -9.77 -18.63
N SER A 22 12.54 -10.02 -19.90
CA SER A 22 12.29 -9.10 -21.02
C SER A 22 10.80 -8.89 -21.28
N ARG A 23 9.97 -9.96 -21.23
CA ARG A 23 8.51 -9.87 -21.34
C ARG A 23 7.90 -9.07 -20.20
N VAL A 24 8.31 -9.30 -18.95
CA VAL A 24 7.85 -8.56 -17.77
C VAL A 24 8.21 -7.08 -17.89
N ARG A 25 9.45 -6.77 -18.26
CA ARG A 25 9.93 -5.39 -18.49
C ARG A 25 9.06 -4.67 -19.52
N ASN A 26 8.76 -5.32 -20.64
CA ASN A 26 7.94 -4.74 -21.71
C ASN A 26 6.48 -4.52 -21.28
N LYS A 27 5.88 -5.45 -20.52
CA LYS A 27 4.53 -5.27 -19.95
C LYS A 27 4.48 -4.12 -18.96
N LEU A 28 5.44 -4.05 -18.03
CA LEU A 28 5.50 -2.97 -17.03
C LEU A 28 5.70 -1.60 -17.70
N ARG A 29 6.56 -1.49 -18.71
CA ARG A 29 6.74 -0.24 -19.45
C ARG A 29 5.43 0.24 -20.07
N LYS A 30 4.68 -0.66 -20.72
CA LYS A 30 3.35 -0.35 -21.28
C LYS A 30 2.32 -0.01 -20.20
N PHE A 31 2.33 -0.72 -19.07
CA PHE A 31 1.43 -0.47 -17.94
C PHE A 31 1.65 0.92 -17.32
N LEU A 32 2.91 1.29 -17.05
CA LEU A 32 3.24 2.59 -16.46
C LEU A 32 2.92 3.74 -17.41
N GLN A 33 3.11 3.57 -18.72
CA GLN A 33 2.72 4.57 -19.73
C GLN A 33 1.21 4.77 -19.82
N ARG A 34 0.41 3.72 -19.57
CA ARG A 34 -1.07 3.77 -19.64
C ARG A 34 -1.72 3.79 -18.26
N ARG A 35 -0.96 4.12 -17.21
CA ARG A 35 -1.42 4.06 -15.82
C ARG A 35 -2.57 5.06 -15.62
N PRO A 36 -3.77 4.61 -15.19
CA PRO A 36 -4.86 5.52 -14.86
C PRO A 36 -4.48 6.48 -13.74
N THR A 37 -5.09 7.66 -13.73
CA THR A 37 -4.89 8.64 -12.66
C THR A 37 -5.53 8.14 -11.36
N LEU A 38 -4.99 8.60 -10.22
CA LEU A 38 -5.55 8.29 -8.90
C LEU A 38 -7.04 8.69 -8.82
N GLN A 39 -7.39 9.83 -9.39
CA GLN A 39 -8.75 10.36 -9.43
C GLN A 39 -9.72 9.43 -10.16
N SER A 40 -9.35 8.93 -11.35
CA SER A 40 -10.21 8.00 -12.11
C SER A 40 -10.43 6.69 -11.37
N LEU A 41 -9.44 6.21 -10.59
CA LEU A 41 -9.59 5.02 -9.75
C LEU A 41 -10.50 5.27 -8.54
N ARG A 42 -10.47 6.48 -7.96
CA ARG A 42 -11.39 6.90 -6.88
C ARG A 42 -12.83 7.00 -7.38
N GLU A 43 -13.05 7.63 -8.53
CA GLU A 43 -14.39 7.78 -9.14
C GLU A 43 -15.02 6.42 -9.49
N ARG A 44 -14.21 5.43 -9.88
CA ARG A 44 -14.66 4.04 -10.08
C ARG A 44 -14.95 3.28 -8.78
N GLY A 45 -14.64 3.86 -7.61
CA GLY A 45 -14.86 3.25 -6.30
C GLY A 45 -13.85 2.16 -5.91
N TYR A 46 -12.76 1.99 -6.65
CA TYR A 46 -11.70 1.03 -6.31
C TYR A 46 -10.85 1.49 -5.13
N ILE A 47 -10.73 2.80 -4.96
CA ILE A 47 -10.00 3.43 -3.85
C ILE A 47 -11.03 4.12 -2.97
N LYS A 48 -11.19 3.63 -1.75
CA LYS A 48 -12.04 4.23 -0.72
C LYS A 48 -11.16 4.92 0.31
N ASP A 49 -11.62 6.07 0.79
CA ASP A 49 -10.90 6.79 1.84
C ASP A 49 -11.19 6.13 3.21
N GLN A 50 -10.13 5.81 3.95
CA GLN A 50 -10.21 5.32 5.34
C GLN A 50 -10.41 6.50 6.31
N VAL A 51 -10.52 6.29 7.62
CA VAL A 51 -10.55 7.40 8.59
C VAL A 51 -9.34 8.32 8.44
N PHE A 52 -8.12 7.75 8.40
CA PHE A 52 -6.89 8.53 8.30
C PHE A 52 -6.60 8.97 6.85
N GLY A 53 -6.38 10.26 6.66
CA GLY A 53 -6.07 10.86 5.35
C GLY A 53 -7.29 11.17 4.48
N CYS A 54 -8.50 10.93 5.00
CA CYS A 54 -9.75 11.40 4.41
C CYS A 54 -9.99 12.88 4.70
N SER A 55 -10.78 13.52 3.85
CA SER A 55 -11.32 14.85 4.12
C SER A 55 -12.15 14.82 5.40
N LEU A 56 -11.88 15.76 6.33
CA LEU A 56 -12.62 15.85 7.59
C LEU A 56 -14.14 16.00 7.34
N LEU A 57 -14.53 16.86 6.39
CA LEU A 57 -15.94 17.05 6.02
C LEU A 57 -16.58 15.74 5.56
N ALA A 58 -15.93 15.04 4.63
CA ALA A 58 -16.45 13.78 4.09
C ALA A 58 -16.53 12.68 5.16
N LEU A 59 -15.58 12.64 6.08
CA LEU A 59 -15.57 11.71 7.20
C LEU A 59 -16.72 12.00 8.17
N CYS A 60 -16.91 13.27 8.53
CA CYS A 60 -18.01 13.72 9.39
C CYS A 60 -19.38 13.45 8.76
N GLU A 61 -19.54 13.72 7.46
CA GLU A 61 -20.76 13.39 6.70
C GLU A 61 -21.03 11.88 6.71
N ARG A 62 -20.00 11.05 6.47
CA ARG A 62 -20.09 9.59 6.50
C ARG A 62 -20.49 9.06 7.87
N GLU A 63 -19.95 9.63 8.94
CA GLU A 63 -20.23 9.22 10.32
C GLU A 63 -21.50 9.85 10.91
N ARG A 64 -22.11 10.81 10.19
CA ARG A 64 -23.29 11.59 10.59
C ARG A 64 -23.07 12.37 11.88
N GLY A 65 -21.92 13.05 11.97
CA GLY A 65 -21.55 13.86 13.14
C GLY A 65 -20.70 15.06 12.75
N THR A 66 -20.39 15.90 13.73
CA THR A 66 -19.50 17.07 13.55
C THR A 66 -18.06 16.80 13.96
N VAL A 67 -17.83 15.71 14.69
CA VAL A 67 -16.51 15.29 15.17
C VAL A 67 -16.34 13.78 14.87
N PRO A 68 -15.22 13.35 14.28
CA PRO A 68 -14.99 11.94 14.01
C PRO A 68 -14.95 11.08 15.29
N ARG A 69 -15.55 9.90 15.25
CA ARG A 69 -15.64 8.95 16.37
C ARG A 69 -14.28 8.59 16.93
N PHE A 70 -13.29 8.38 16.06
CA PHE A 70 -11.92 8.07 16.47
C PHE A 70 -11.32 9.17 17.35
N VAL A 71 -11.55 10.44 17.00
CA VAL A 71 -11.06 11.59 17.78
C VAL A 71 -11.70 11.60 19.17
N LEU A 72 -13.03 11.43 19.25
CA LEU A 72 -13.76 11.35 20.51
C LEU A 72 -13.26 10.20 21.39
N GLN A 73 -13.04 9.02 20.81
CA GLN A 73 -12.51 7.86 21.52
C GLN A 73 -11.10 8.11 22.07
N CYS A 74 -10.23 8.76 21.29
CA CYS A 74 -8.90 9.13 21.74
C CYS A 74 -8.96 10.11 22.92
N ILE A 75 -9.77 11.16 22.83
CA ILE A 75 -9.96 12.15 23.90
C ILE A 75 -10.42 11.44 25.18
N TRP A 76 -11.52 10.68 25.10
CA TRP A 76 -12.07 9.97 26.25
C TRP A 76 -11.06 8.99 26.88
N THR A 77 -10.28 8.32 26.04
CA THR A 77 -9.26 7.38 26.50
C THR A 77 -8.12 8.10 27.22
N VAL A 78 -7.70 9.28 26.75
CA VAL A 78 -6.65 10.07 27.42
C VAL A 78 -7.18 10.64 28.74
N GLU A 79 -8.37 11.21 28.75
CA GLU A 79 -8.99 11.76 29.97
C GLU A 79 -9.15 10.69 31.07
N ARG A 80 -9.50 9.46 30.68
CA ARG A 80 -9.74 8.38 31.64
C ARG A 80 -8.47 7.81 32.29
N ARG A 81 -7.31 7.83 31.61
CA ARG A 81 -6.11 7.09 32.07
C ARG A 81 -4.76 7.72 31.74
N GLY A 82 -4.73 8.96 31.26
CA GLY A 82 -3.52 9.59 30.74
C GLY A 82 -3.21 10.98 31.30
N LEU A 83 -4.10 11.58 32.10
CA LEU A 83 -3.94 12.96 32.58
C LEU A 83 -2.81 13.13 33.60
N ASP A 84 -2.43 12.04 34.26
CA ASP A 84 -1.34 11.96 35.25
C ASP A 84 0.02 11.57 34.62
N ILE A 85 0.07 11.36 33.30
CA ILE A 85 1.31 11.00 32.58
C ILE A 85 2.14 12.26 32.30
N ASP A 86 3.36 12.32 32.80
CA ASP A 86 4.29 13.41 32.48
C ASP A 86 4.65 13.40 30.98
N GLY A 87 4.63 14.59 30.37
CA GLY A 87 4.89 14.76 28.95
C GLY A 87 3.84 14.16 28.02
N LEU A 88 2.58 14.00 28.46
CA LEU A 88 1.45 13.63 27.61
C LEU A 88 1.39 14.51 26.35
N TYR A 89 1.12 13.90 25.19
CA TYR A 89 1.19 14.49 23.83
C TYR A 89 2.58 14.95 23.35
N ARG A 90 3.59 15.00 24.23
CA ARG A 90 4.97 15.38 23.87
C ARG A 90 5.88 14.18 23.68
N VAL A 91 5.79 13.17 24.54
CA VAL A 91 6.60 11.95 24.45
C VAL A 91 6.08 11.08 23.31
N SER A 92 6.96 10.73 22.37
CA SER A 92 6.62 9.89 21.22
C SER A 92 6.23 8.47 21.63
N GLY A 93 5.07 8.02 21.15
CA GLY A 93 4.67 6.61 21.28
C GLY A 93 5.41 5.69 20.30
N ASN A 94 5.26 4.38 20.51
CA ASN A 94 5.83 3.39 19.59
C ASN A 94 5.13 3.45 18.22
N LEU A 95 5.88 3.78 17.18
CA LEU A 95 5.37 3.97 15.83
C LEU A 95 4.70 2.71 15.26
N ALA A 96 5.23 1.52 15.52
CA ALA A 96 4.64 0.27 15.04
C ALA A 96 3.25 0.02 15.65
N THR A 97 3.08 0.35 16.93
CA THR A 97 1.78 0.27 17.60
C THR A 97 0.80 1.30 17.05
N ILE A 98 1.25 2.52 16.78
CA ILE A 98 0.42 3.57 16.16
C ILE A 98 -0.03 3.17 14.76
N GLN A 99 0.85 2.58 13.95
CA GLN A 99 0.47 2.09 12.62
C GLN A 99 -0.55 0.96 12.69
N LYS A 100 -0.38 0.01 13.63
CA LYS A 100 -1.38 -1.05 13.87
C LYS A 100 -2.74 -0.46 14.24
N LEU A 101 -2.78 0.61 15.04
CA LEU A 101 -4.02 1.31 15.36
C LEU A 101 -4.62 1.96 14.11
N ARG A 102 -3.80 2.68 13.33
CA ARG A 102 -4.23 3.33 12.08
C ARG A 102 -4.93 2.37 11.12
N TYR A 103 -4.42 1.14 10.98
CA TYR A 103 -5.04 0.12 10.10
C TYR A 103 -6.31 -0.50 10.67
N LYS A 104 -6.49 -0.50 12.00
CA LYS A 104 -7.68 -1.05 12.66
C LYS A 104 -8.86 -0.10 12.69
N VAL A 105 -8.61 1.19 12.45
CA VAL A 105 -9.64 2.23 12.45
C VAL A 105 -10.17 2.38 11.02
N GLU A 106 -11.40 1.90 10.79
CA GLU A 106 -12.13 1.97 9.51
C GLU A 106 -13.19 3.06 9.49
#